data_AF-A0A835BN68-F1
#
_entry.id   AF-A0A835BN68-F1
#
_cell.length_a   1.000
_cell.length_b   1.000
_cell.length_c   1.000
_cell.angle_alpha   90.00
_cell.angle_beta   90.00
_cell.angle_gamma   90.00
#
_symmetry.space_group_name_H-M   'P 1'
#
loop_
_entity.id
_entity.type
_entity.pdbx_description
1 polymer ?
#
loop_
_entity_poly.entity_id
_entity_poly.type
_entity_poly.pdbx_seq_one_letter_code
_entity_poly.pdbx_strand_id
1 'polypeptide(L)'
;MSGAALCAALTELGFDGEDPLDADALEWPFQYEEARPLLAWICSCLRPSNVLSPSHLAQYEQLVEEGRLLEGEDLDSAFDSISAFSSKKDNQEAVFGSEETILDIREAKLAYRAEVFELQKQLSRQQAQFDLLAGQASTLIQGRRARVSAMSAVSGELISLDEILSSRNLEMNAVLGKIAATTQELAHYHSGDEESIYLAYSDFHPYVVGDLACAKELNRWFSKQFEKGPFRLVAEEGKSKCSWVSLDDITNCLIRGDSEKSHHHQRVVELQRLRSIFATSERQWIEAQVENAKQQAILSILKAQVSSDEAHIHRDIHSLRRKGSELAGELSTLSQKVKAFVSETIPCLCSELAQLQGTYILQGDYDLKVMRQEYYINRQKTFINHLVNQLARHQFLKIACQLERKNIASAYSLLRVIESELQSYLTAVNTRLGHYNSLIQAASEVREQGAIDDRDTFLHAVRDLLCIHSNVQATVPTYMSAHALVQQISALQSDLLSLQSELENTLPADRKRCINELCTLIQTVEQLLFASSTTAEPILTPWPLMRALDDMENANAQVEVSVEEVTKARTQKIKIFENRAHEVGRERQIFVDFFCNPERLKNQVRELTSRVKALQD
;
A
#
# COMPACT_ATOMS: atom_id res chain seq x y z
N MET A 1 43.80 -62.90 -17.91
CA MET A 1 44.51 -63.90 -17.09
C MET A 1 45.86 -63.29 -16.74
N SER A 2 46.12 -63.05 -15.46
CA SER A 2 47.30 -62.31 -14.95
C SER A 2 48.11 -63.18 -13.98
N GLY A 3 49.31 -62.73 -13.60
CA GLY A 3 50.15 -63.40 -12.60
C GLY A 3 49.41 -63.69 -11.29
N ALA A 4 48.52 -62.78 -10.87
CA ALA A 4 47.65 -62.97 -9.70
C ALA A 4 46.73 -64.19 -9.78
N ALA A 5 46.23 -64.55 -10.98
CA ALA A 5 45.38 -65.73 -11.15
C ALA A 5 46.18 -67.05 -11.02
N LEU A 6 47.45 -67.03 -11.44
CA LEU A 6 48.37 -68.17 -11.25
C LEU A 6 48.76 -68.33 -9.78
N CYS A 7 49.07 -67.23 -9.08
CA CYS A 7 49.32 -67.26 -7.64
C CYS A 7 48.12 -67.80 -6.86
N ALA A 8 46.90 -67.37 -7.21
CA ALA A 8 45.68 -67.88 -6.60
C ALA A 8 45.52 -69.39 -6.84
N ALA A 9 45.71 -69.86 -8.07
CA ALA A 9 45.65 -71.29 -8.39
C ALA A 9 46.72 -72.10 -7.64
N LEU A 10 47.98 -71.63 -7.55
CA LEU A 10 49.05 -72.31 -6.81
C LEU A 10 48.82 -72.34 -5.30
N THR A 11 48.20 -71.28 -4.76
CA THR A 11 47.80 -71.21 -3.34
C THR A 11 46.67 -72.21 -3.06
N GLU A 12 45.67 -72.31 -3.94
CA GLU A 12 44.60 -73.32 -3.85
C GLU A 12 45.12 -74.76 -3.96
N LEU A 13 46.26 -74.96 -4.64
CA LEU A 13 46.93 -76.26 -4.80
C LEU A 13 47.83 -76.63 -3.60
N GLY A 14 47.96 -75.76 -2.59
CA GLY A 14 48.70 -76.04 -1.34
C GLY A 14 50.22 -75.87 -1.43
N PHE A 15 50.70 -74.92 -2.25
CA PHE A 15 52.13 -74.60 -2.34
C PHE A 15 52.62 -73.83 -1.08
N ASP A 16 53.30 -74.51 -0.16
CA ASP A 16 53.87 -73.96 1.07
C ASP A 16 55.38 -73.62 0.90
N GLY A 17 55.70 -72.67 0.00
CA GLY A 17 57.04 -72.09 -0.05
C GLY A 17 57.28 -71.16 1.14
N GLU A 18 58.49 -71.16 1.72
CA GLU A 18 58.82 -70.35 2.91
C GLU A 18 58.72 -68.82 2.69
N ASP A 19 58.62 -68.36 1.43
CA ASP A 19 58.37 -66.96 1.06
C ASP A 19 57.04 -66.82 0.26
N PRO A 20 56.18 -65.82 0.57
CA PRO A 20 54.94 -65.59 -0.16
C PRO A 20 55.22 -65.15 -1.61
N LEU A 21 54.63 -65.85 -2.58
CA LEU A 21 54.79 -65.58 -4.01
C LEU A 21 54.23 -64.19 -4.37
N ASP A 22 55.09 -63.30 -4.87
CA ASP A 22 54.70 -61.97 -5.35
C ASP A 22 54.02 -62.06 -6.73
N ALA A 23 52.80 -61.53 -6.81
CA ALA A 23 51.98 -61.57 -8.02
C ALA A 23 52.58 -60.76 -9.17
N ASP A 24 53.32 -59.69 -8.85
CA ASP A 24 53.94 -58.81 -9.85
C ASP A 24 55.21 -59.44 -10.46
N ALA A 25 55.93 -60.25 -9.67
CA ALA A 25 57.09 -61.01 -10.14
C ALA A 25 56.71 -62.17 -11.10
N LEU A 26 55.45 -62.61 -11.09
CA LEU A 26 54.93 -63.69 -11.94
C LEU A 26 54.10 -63.20 -13.13
N GLU A 27 54.08 -61.89 -13.40
CA GLU A 27 53.40 -61.32 -14.56
C GLU A 27 54.19 -61.47 -15.87
N TRP A 28 55.53 -61.52 -15.82
CA TRP A 28 56.37 -61.54 -17.02
C TRP A 28 56.08 -62.72 -18.00
N PRO A 29 55.71 -63.95 -17.58
CA PRO A 29 55.38 -65.04 -18.51
C PRO A 29 54.07 -64.77 -19.27
N PHE A 30 53.14 -64.03 -18.67
CA PHE A 30 51.87 -63.64 -19.30
C PHE A 30 52.02 -62.49 -20.30
N GLN A 31 53.22 -61.92 -20.43
CA GLN A 31 53.51 -60.91 -21.45
C GLN A 31 53.81 -61.56 -22.82
N TYR A 32 54.21 -62.84 -22.85
CA TYR A 32 54.44 -63.59 -24.09
C TYR A 32 53.14 -64.21 -24.63
N GLU A 33 52.72 -63.82 -25.84
CA GLU A 33 51.45 -64.30 -26.44
C GLU A 33 51.43 -65.82 -26.68
N GLU A 34 52.58 -66.42 -26.98
CA GLU A 34 52.70 -67.86 -27.22
C GLU A 34 52.50 -68.69 -25.95
N ALA A 35 52.86 -68.15 -24.78
CA ALA A 35 52.73 -68.83 -23.49
C ALA A 35 51.33 -68.65 -22.87
N ARG A 36 50.57 -67.61 -23.27
CA ARG A 36 49.25 -67.28 -22.70
C ARG A 36 48.22 -68.42 -22.76
N PRO A 37 48.03 -69.15 -23.89
CA PRO A 37 47.06 -70.23 -23.95
C PRO A 37 47.41 -71.38 -23.01
N LEU A 38 48.69 -71.73 -22.93
CA LEU A 38 49.20 -72.77 -22.03
C LEU A 38 49.03 -72.37 -20.56
N LEU A 39 49.42 -71.15 -20.19
CA LEU A 39 49.27 -70.64 -18.82
C LEU A 39 47.81 -70.47 -18.40
N ALA A 40 46.93 -70.07 -19.33
CA ALA A 40 45.49 -70.03 -19.09
C ALA A 40 44.90 -71.44 -18.91
N TRP A 41 45.38 -72.43 -19.66
CA TRP A 41 45.02 -73.83 -19.47
C TRP A 41 45.46 -74.35 -18.10
N ILE A 42 46.71 -74.08 -17.70
CA ILE A 42 47.24 -74.46 -16.37
C ILE A 42 46.37 -73.89 -15.24
N CYS A 43 46.05 -72.59 -15.28
CA CYS A 43 45.24 -71.93 -14.24
C CYS A 43 43.77 -72.39 -14.21
N SER A 44 43.25 -72.98 -15.29
CA SER A 44 41.83 -73.40 -15.38
C SER A 44 41.63 -74.90 -15.21
N CYS A 45 42.67 -75.72 -15.46
CA CYS A 45 42.60 -77.17 -15.41
C CYS A 45 43.27 -77.79 -14.17
N LEU A 46 44.22 -77.10 -13.52
CA LEU A 46 44.78 -77.59 -12.27
C LEU A 46 43.77 -77.41 -11.13
N ARG A 47 43.46 -78.50 -10.44
CA ARG A 47 42.59 -78.54 -9.25
C ARG A 47 43.32 -79.26 -8.12
N PRO A 48 42.92 -79.07 -6.86
CA PRO A 48 43.50 -79.77 -5.72
C PRO A 48 43.47 -81.30 -5.85
N SER A 49 42.53 -81.85 -6.63
CA SER A 49 42.45 -83.29 -6.97
C SER A 49 43.61 -83.81 -7.82
N ASN A 50 44.36 -82.93 -8.47
CA ASN A 50 45.46 -83.28 -9.37
C ASN A 50 46.82 -83.26 -8.65
N VAL A 51 46.84 -82.83 -7.38
CA VAL A 51 48.03 -82.81 -6.53
C VAL A 51 48.01 -84.05 -5.64
N LEU A 52 49.10 -84.80 -5.63
CA LEU A 52 49.21 -86.00 -4.80
C LEU A 52 49.26 -85.56 -3.32
N SER A 53 48.31 -86.05 -2.52
CA SER A 53 48.32 -85.82 -1.08
C SER A 53 49.49 -86.58 -0.42
N PRO A 54 50.03 -86.10 0.71
CA PRO A 54 51.09 -86.82 1.44
C PRO A 54 50.66 -88.23 1.89
N SER A 55 49.36 -88.47 2.10
CA SER A 55 48.81 -89.81 2.32
C SER A 55 48.82 -90.71 1.08
N HIS A 56 48.63 -90.14 -0.12
CA HIS A 56 48.75 -90.90 -1.38
C HIS A 56 50.21 -91.17 -1.74
N LEU A 57 51.13 -90.26 -1.40
CA LEU A 57 52.58 -90.50 -1.52
C LEU A 57 53.03 -91.61 -0.56
N ALA A 58 52.58 -91.61 0.69
CA ALA A 58 52.88 -92.70 1.63
C ALA A 58 52.30 -94.05 1.17
N GLN A 59 51.11 -94.09 0.56
CA GLN A 59 50.54 -95.30 -0.03
C GLN A 59 51.30 -95.75 -1.29
N TYR A 60 51.79 -94.82 -2.10
CA TYR A 60 52.62 -95.13 -3.26
C TYR A 60 54.00 -95.66 -2.82
N GLU A 61 54.65 -95.03 -1.85
CA GLU A 61 55.91 -95.51 -1.24
C GLU A 61 55.73 -96.88 -0.60
N GLN A 62 54.59 -97.13 0.07
CA GLN A 62 54.24 -98.45 0.60
C GLN A 62 54.03 -99.49 -0.51
N LEU A 63 53.42 -99.13 -1.65
CA LEU A 63 53.26 -100.03 -2.81
C LEU A 63 54.59 -100.33 -3.52
N VAL A 64 55.53 -99.36 -3.51
CA VAL A 64 56.91 -99.53 -3.97
C VAL A 64 57.68 -100.46 -3.03
N GLU A 65 57.53 -100.30 -1.71
CA GLU A 65 58.15 -101.20 -0.71
C GLU A 65 57.54 -102.62 -0.73
N GLU A 66 56.24 -102.76 -1.02
CA GLU A 66 55.53 -104.04 -1.14
C GLU A 66 55.74 -104.74 -2.50
N GLY A 67 56.41 -104.09 -3.47
CA GLY A 67 56.71 -104.64 -4.79
C GLY A 67 55.46 -104.89 -5.66
N ARG A 68 54.37 -104.16 -5.42
CA ARG A 68 53.06 -104.32 -6.10
C ARG A 68 52.79 -103.23 -7.13
N LEU A 69 53.83 -102.62 -7.68
CA LEU A 69 53.71 -101.67 -8.77
C LEU A 69 53.62 -102.42 -10.11
N LEU A 70 52.60 -102.11 -10.91
CA LEU A 70 52.50 -102.59 -12.29
C LEU A 70 53.27 -101.61 -13.18
N GLU A 71 54.42 -102.03 -13.70
CA GLU A 71 55.25 -101.22 -14.61
C GLU A 71 55.42 -101.94 -15.96
N GLY A 72 55.33 -101.18 -17.06
CA GLY A 72 55.58 -101.70 -18.41
C GLY A 72 54.58 -102.75 -18.89
N GLU A 73 55.08 -103.89 -19.38
CA GLU A 73 54.29 -104.95 -20.04
C GLU A 73 53.16 -105.54 -19.17
N ASP A 74 53.28 -105.48 -17.84
CA ASP A 74 52.24 -105.94 -16.91
C ASP A 74 51.05 -104.95 -16.84
N LEU A 75 51.27 -103.66 -17.11
CA LEU A 75 50.21 -102.66 -17.22
C LEU A 75 49.53 -102.73 -18.59
N ASP A 76 50.30 -102.94 -19.66
CA ASP A 76 49.79 -103.11 -21.02
C ASP A 76 48.94 -104.39 -21.14
N SER A 77 49.31 -105.47 -20.43
CA SER A 77 48.50 -106.71 -20.37
C SER A 77 47.25 -106.57 -19.49
N ALA A 78 47.28 -105.77 -18.42
CA ALA A 78 46.09 -105.38 -17.67
C ALA A 78 45.15 -104.49 -18.51
N PHE A 79 45.71 -103.64 -19.37
CA PHE A 79 44.97 -102.80 -20.31
C PHE A 79 44.32 -103.62 -21.43
N ASP A 80 45.03 -104.63 -21.97
CA ASP A 80 44.53 -105.54 -23.01
C ASP A 80 43.51 -106.57 -22.49
N SER A 81 43.48 -106.86 -21.18
CA SER A 81 42.49 -107.76 -20.56
C SER A 81 41.16 -107.10 -20.20
N ILE A 82 41.06 -105.77 -20.31
CA ILE A 82 39.80 -105.03 -20.20
C ILE A 82 39.07 -105.14 -21.54
N SER A 83 38.07 -106.02 -21.60
CA SER A 83 37.32 -106.41 -22.80
C SER A 83 36.52 -105.29 -23.51
N ALA A 84 36.67 -104.03 -23.11
CA ALA A 84 36.02 -102.87 -23.72
C ALA A 84 36.90 -102.12 -24.75
N PHE A 85 38.19 -102.45 -24.88
CA PHE A 85 39.13 -101.66 -25.71
C PHE A 85 40.06 -102.46 -26.66
N SER A 86 39.82 -103.76 -26.86
CA SER A 86 40.54 -104.55 -27.88
C SER A 86 40.18 -104.12 -29.31
N SER A 87 41.17 -103.72 -30.10
CA SER A 87 41.04 -103.15 -31.44
C SER A 87 41.21 -104.14 -32.61
N LYS A 88 41.24 -105.46 -32.34
CA LYS A 88 41.30 -106.49 -33.40
C LYS A 88 39.95 -107.17 -33.61
N LYS A 89 39.28 -106.76 -34.69
CA LYS A 89 38.06 -107.37 -35.25
C LYS A 89 38.32 -108.80 -35.72
N ASP A 90 37.39 -109.71 -35.42
CA ASP A 90 36.65 -110.46 -36.44
C ASP A 90 35.27 -110.83 -35.85
N ASN A 91 34.24 -110.06 -36.23
CA ASN A 91 32.84 -110.30 -35.85
C ASN A 91 32.18 -111.21 -36.89
N GLN A 92 32.70 -112.42 -37.03
CA GLN A 92 32.02 -113.54 -37.67
C GLN A 92 32.20 -114.75 -36.76
N GLU A 93 31.09 -115.40 -36.38
CA GLU A 93 31.03 -116.67 -35.63
C GLU A 93 31.10 -116.61 -34.09
N ALA A 94 30.13 -115.90 -33.49
CA ALA A 94 29.42 -116.28 -32.24
C ALA A 94 28.61 -115.03 -31.85
N VAL A 95 27.32 -114.91 -32.12
CA VAL A 95 26.24 -115.61 -31.43
C VAL A 95 25.01 -115.49 -32.34
N PHE A 96 24.64 -116.59 -32.99
CA PHE A 96 23.30 -116.72 -33.56
C PHE A 96 22.32 -116.90 -32.40
N GLY A 97 21.52 -115.87 -32.17
CA GLY A 97 20.39 -115.89 -31.24
C GLY A 97 19.46 -114.72 -31.55
N SER A 98 18.36 -115.02 -32.24
CA SER A 98 17.21 -114.14 -32.58
C SER A 98 17.48 -112.90 -33.44
N GLU A 99 17.14 -113.01 -34.72
CA GLU A 99 17.07 -111.95 -35.75
C GLU A 99 15.99 -110.86 -35.51
N GLU A 100 15.55 -110.60 -34.27
CA GLU A 100 14.51 -109.60 -34.00
C GLU A 100 14.98 -108.29 -33.35
N THR A 101 16.25 -108.06 -33.00
CA THR A 101 16.61 -106.81 -32.30
C THR A 101 17.90 -106.11 -32.76
N ILE A 102 18.33 -106.25 -34.03
CA ILE A 102 19.35 -105.34 -34.62
C ILE A 102 18.68 -104.24 -35.45
N LEU A 103 17.56 -104.56 -36.10
CA LEU A 103 16.68 -103.58 -36.75
C LEU A 103 16.09 -102.63 -35.72
N ASP A 104 15.50 -103.15 -34.63
CA ASP A 104 14.94 -102.33 -33.54
C ASP A 104 15.97 -101.43 -32.87
N ILE A 105 17.21 -101.89 -32.67
CA ILE A 105 18.28 -101.05 -32.11
C ILE A 105 18.75 -99.99 -33.13
N ARG A 106 18.79 -100.32 -34.44
CA ARG A 106 19.08 -99.32 -35.48
C ARG A 106 17.95 -98.30 -35.62
N GLU A 107 16.70 -98.74 -35.58
CA GLU A 107 15.52 -97.89 -35.63
C GLU A 107 15.42 -97.02 -34.39
N ALA A 108 15.66 -97.57 -33.19
CA ALA A 108 15.75 -96.79 -31.95
C ALA A 108 16.90 -95.77 -31.99
N LYS A 109 18.07 -96.14 -32.53
CA LYS A 109 19.19 -95.21 -32.71
C LYS A 109 18.88 -94.10 -33.73
N LEU A 110 18.15 -94.42 -34.80
CA LEU A 110 17.68 -93.43 -35.77
C LEU A 110 16.59 -92.53 -35.15
N ALA A 111 15.69 -93.10 -34.34
CA ALA A 111 14.67 -92.36 -33.59
C ALA A 111 15.30 -91.41 -32.57
N TYR A 112 16.26 -91.85 -31.76
CA TYR A 112 17.00 -90.99 -30.84
C TYR A 112 17.82 -89.92 -31.57
N ARG A 113 18.40 -90.22 -32.74
CA ARG A 113 19.06 -89.19 -33.57
C ARG A 113 18.08 -88.16 -34.11
N ALA A 114 16.88 -88.59 -34.50
CA ALA A 114 15.82 -87.68 -34.93
C ALA A 114 15.32 -86.83 -33.75
N GLU A 115 15.20 -87.41 -32.55
CA GLU A 115 14.81 -86.70 -31.33
C GLU A 115 15.88 -85.69 -30.90
N VAL A 116 17.16 -86.07 -30.90
CA VAL A 116 18.29 -85.15 -30.64
C VAL A 116 18.32 -84.02 -31.66
N PHE A 117 18.06 -84.31 -32.94
CA PHE A 117 17.98 -83.28 -33.97
C PHE A 117 16.80 -82.31 -33.73
N GLU A 118 15.63 -82.82 -33.34
CA GLU A 118 14.48 -81.96 -33.04
C GLU A 118 14.68 -81.16 -31.74
N LEU A 119 15.32 -81.73 -30.71
CA LEU A 119 15.73 -81.01 -29.50
C LEU A 119 16.77 -79.93 -29.81
N GLN A 120 17.74 -80.18 -30.68
CA GLN A 120 18.72 -79.20 -31.12
C GLN A 120 18.07 -78.05 -31.91
N LYS A 121 17.03 -78.36 -32.68
CA LYS A 121 16.19 -77.37 -33.36
C LYS A 121 15.31 -76.58 -32.40
N GLN A 122 14.79 -77.20 -31.34
CA GLN A 122 14.08 -76.49 -30.27
C GLN A 122 15.01 -75.57 -29.48
N LEU A 123 16.22 -76.02 -29.15
CA LEU A 123 17.24 -75.23 -28.48
C LEU A 123 17.63 -74.00 -29.30
N SER A 124 17.89 -74.17 -30.60
CA SER A 124 18.23 -73.04 -31.49
C SER A 124 17.07 -72.05 -31.66
N ARG A 125 15.82 -72.53 -31.71
CA ARG A 125 14.63 -71.66 -31.67
C ARG A 125 14.52 -70.88 -30.35
N GLN A 126 14.76 -71.53 -29.21
CA GLN A 126 14.74 -70.87 -27.90
C GLN A 126 15.89 -69.85 -27.77
N GLN A 127 17.10 -70.19 -28.22
CA GLN A 127 18.23 -69.27 -28.26
C GLN A 127 17.92 -68.04 -29.11
N ALA A 128 17.37 -68.20 -30.32
CA ALA A 128 16.96 -67.07 -31.15
C ALA A 128 15.86 -66.22 -30.49
N GLN A 129 14.94 -66.82 -29.73
CA GLN A 129 13.94 -66.08 -28.95
C GLN A 129 14.59 -65.31 -27.79
N PHE A 130 15.54 -65.90 -27.08
CA PHE A 130 16.29 -65.23 -26.02
C PHE A 130 17.12 -64.06 -26.57
N ASP A 131 17.78 -64.23 -27.71
CA ASP A 131 18.56 -63.18 -28.36
C ASP A 131 17.67 -62.01 -28.80
N LEU A 132 16.48 -62.30 -29.35
CA LEU A 132 15.48 -61.28 -29.69
C LEU A 132 15.01 -60.52 -28.44
N LEU A 133 14.67 -61.23 -27.36
CA LEU A 133 14.26 -60.63 -26.10
C LEU A 133 15.38 -59.82 -25.46
N ALA A 134 16.64 -60.27 -25.54
CA ALA A 134 17.81 -59.53 -25.08
C ALA A 134 18.03 -58.25 -25.92
N GLY A 135 17.80 -58.31 -27.24
CA GLY A 135 17.78 -57.14 -28.13
C GLY A 135 16.68 -56.13 -27.76
N GLN A 136 15.47 -56.61 -27.44
CA GLN A 136 14.38 -55.75 -26.96
C GLN A 136 14.67 -55.16 -25.57
N ALA A 137 15.26 -55.94 -24.66
CA ALA A 137 15.64 -55.47 -23.33
C ALA A 137 16.74 -54.40 -23.41
N SER A 138 17.76 -54.60 -24.24
CA SER A 138 18.85 -53.64 -24.43
C SER A 138 18.37 -52.33 -25.07
N THR A 139 17.48 -52.38 -26.07
CA THR A 139 16.87 -51.17 -26.66
C THR A 139 15.99 -50.42 -25.66
N LEU A 140 15.21 -51.12 -24.82
CA LEU A 140 14.45 -50.52 -23.73
C LEU A 140 15.35 -49.87 -22.66
N ILE A 141 16.44 -50.53 -22.28
CA ILE A 141 17.43 -49.99 -21.32
C ILE A 141 18.11 -48.75 -21.91
N GLN A 142 18.51 -48.78 -23.19
CA GLN A 142 19.10 -47.64 -23.88
C GLN A 142 18.12 -46.48 -24.00
N GLY A 143 16.86 -46.76 -24.37
CA GLY A 143 15.78 -45.76 -24.39
C GLY A 143 15.47 -45.18 -23.00
N ARG A 144 15.57 -45.98 -21.93
CA ARG A 144 15.47 -45.50 -20.55
C ARG A 144 16.65 -44.60 -20.20
N ARG A 145 17.89 -44.98 -20.51
CA ARG A 145 19.09 -44.17 -20.25
C ARG A 145 19.05 -42.84 -21.00
N ALA A 146 18.64 -42.85 -22.27
CA ALA A 146 18.48 -41.64 -23.07
C ALA A 146 17.43 -40.70 -22.46
N ARG A 147 16.27 -41.22 -22.04
CA ARG A 147 15.24 -40.42 -21.35
C ARG A 147 15.72 -39.85 -20.03
N VAL A 148 16.42 -40.65 -19.21
CA VAL A 148 16.99 -40.18 -17.94
C VAL A 148 18.04 -39.09 -18.18
N SER A 149 18.89 -39.24 -19.18
CA SER A 149 19.89 -38.22 -19.55
C SER A 149 19.26 -36.93 -20.07
N ALA A 150 18.19 -37.03 -20.87
CA ALA A 150 17.44 -35.87 -21.33
C ALA A 150 16.72 -35.18 -20.16
N MET A 151 16.10 -35.94 -19.26
CA MET A 151 15.48 -35.42 -18.05
C MET A 151 16.49 -34.73 -17.13
N SER A 152 17.69 -35.29 -16.95
CA SER A 152 18.72 -34.66 -16.12
C SER A 152 19.24 -33.36 -16.74
N ALA A 153 19.37 -33.29 -18.07
CA ALA A 153 19.75 -32.06 -18.77
C ALA A 153 18.69 -30.97 -18.58
N VAL A 154 17.40 -31.29 -18.83
CA VAL A 154 16.28 -30.36 -18.62
C VAL A 154 16.16 -29.96 -17.15
N SER A 155 16.38 -30.89 -16.22
CA SER A 155 16.39 -30.58 -14.78
C SER A 155 17.50 -29.62 -14.41
N GLY A 156 18.70 -29.76 -15.00
CA GLY A 156 19.81 -28.82 -14.79
C GLY A 156 19.49 -27.42 -15.33
N GLU A 157 18.92 -27.33 -16.53
CA GLU A 157 18.44 -26.06 -17.10
C GLU A 157 17.38 -25.41 -16.21
N LEU A 158 16.41 -26.19 -15.70
CA LEU A 158 15.36 -25.69 -14.82
C LEU A 158 15.92 -25.10 -13.52
N ILE A 159 16.88 -25.80 -12.90
CA ILE A 159 17.54 -25.33 -11.67
C ILE A 159 18.28 -24.02 -11.92
N SER A 160 19.05 -23.93 -13.02
CA SER A 160 19.77 -22.69 -13.35
C SER A 160 18.83 -21.51 -13.65
N LEU A 161 17.70 -21.76 -14.32
CA LEU A 161 16.66 -20.74 -14.52
C LEU A 161 16.02 -20.31 -13.19
N ASP A 162 15.77 -21.24 -12.28
CA ASP A 162 15.21 -20.95 -10.96
C ASP A 162 16.16 -20.10 -10.12
N GLU A 163 17.47 -20.41 -10.14
CA GLU A 163 18.50 -19.58 -9.49
C GLU A 163 18.55 -18.16 -10.05
N ILE A 164 18.50 -18.01 -11.38
CA ILE A 164 18.45 -16.69 -12.04
C ILE A 164 17.18 -15.93 -11.64
N LEU A 165 16.01 -16.58 -11.67
CA LEU A 165 14.75 -15.95 -11.28
C LEU A 165 14.73 -15.56 -9.79
N SER A 166 15.24 -16.42 -8.93
CA SER A 166 15.36 -16.17 -7.49
C SER A 166 16.26 -14.97 -7.20
N SER A 167 17.44 -14.89 -7.83
CA SER A 167 18.35 -13.75 -7.69
C SER A 167 17.69 -12.44 -8.14
N ARG A 168 17.01 -12.43 -9.30
CA ARG A 168 16.28 -11.26 -9.81
C ARG A 168 15.13 -10.85 -8.90
N ASN A 169 14.42 -11.80 -8.31
CA ASN A 169 13.35 -11.53 -7.37
C ASN A 169 13.90 -10.86 -6.10
N LEU A 170 15.05 -11.34 -5.60
CA LEU A 170 15.73 -10.76 -4.43
C LEU A 170 16.21 -9.33 -4.71
N GLU A 171 16.80 -9.06 -5.88
CA GLU A 171 17.14 -7.71 -6.33
C GLU A 171 15.91 -6.80 -6.39
N MET A 172 14.81 -7.27 -6.99
CA MET A 172 13.58 -6.48 -7.11
C MET A 172 12.96 -6.17 -5.74
N ASN A 173 12.92 -7.15 -4.83
CA ASN A 173 12.43 -6.95 -3.46
C ASN A 173 13.30 -5.95 -2.70
N ALA A 174 14.62 -5.95 -2.91
CA ALA A 174 15.51 -4.95 -2.31
C ALA A 174 15.21 -3.54 -2.84
N VAL A 175 14.96 -3.38 -4.14
CA VAL A 175 14.58 -2.09 -4.74
C VAL A 175 13.22 -1.62 -4.22
N LEU A 176 12.22 -2.49 -4.19
CA LEU A 176 10.88 -2.17 -3.66
C LEU A 176 10.95 -1.81 -2.17
N GLY A 177 11.76 -2.50 -1.38
CA GLY A 177 12.00 -2.18 0.02
C GLY A 177 12.60 -0.78 0.22
N LYS A 178 13.57 -0.39 -0.63
CA LYS A 178 14.12 0.98 -0.62
C LYS A 178 13.07 2.02 -0.98
N ILE A 179 12.27 1.77 -2.03
CA ILE A 179 11.17 2.67 -2.43
C ILE A 179 10.17 2.81 -1.28
N ALA A 180 9.78 1.71 -0.63
CA ALA A 180 8.87 1.73 0.50
C ALA A 180 9.44 2.56 1.67
N ALA A 181 10.71 2.33 2.05
CA ALA A 181 11.37 3.08 3.12
C ALA A 181 11.43 4.58 2.81
N THR A 182 11.88 4.97 1.62
CA THR A 182 11.94 6.39 1.21
C THR A 182 10.55 7.04 1.14
N THR A 183 9.53 6.28 0.73
CA THR A 183 8.14 6.76 0.71
C THR A 183 7.61 6.95 2.13
N GLN A 184 8.00 6.08 3.05
CA GLN A 184 7.62 6.16 4.46
C GLN A 184 8.34 7.31 5.18
N GLU A 185 9.61 7.55 4.88
CA GLU A 185 10.35 8.75 5.31
C GLU A 185 9.70 10.02 4.77
N LEU A 186 9.34 10.05 3.49
CA LEU A 186 8.63 11.18 2.88
C LEU A 186 7.26 11.42 3.55
N ALA A 187 6.50 10.36 3.81
CA ALA A 187 5.24 10.44 4.53
C ALA A 187 5.44 10.95 5.96
N HIS A 188 6.51 10.53 6.64
CA HIS A 188 6.87 11.03 7.96
C HIS A 188 7.22 12.53 7.92
N TYR A 189 8.01 12.98 6.94
CA TYR A 189 8.28 14.41 6.74
C TYR A 189 7.03 15.26 6.45
N HIS A 190 5.97 14.64 5.92
CA HIS A 190 4.67 15.28 5.69
C HIS A 190 3.64 15.08 6.82
N SER A 191 3.97 14.32 7.87
CA SER A 191 3.05 14.04 9.00
C SER A 191 2.89 15.24 9.95
N GLY A 192 3.87 16.15 9.98
CA GLY A 192 3.82 17.37 10.80
C GLY A 192 4.29 17.22 12.25
N ASP A 193 4.84 16.06 12.63
CA ASP A 193 5.26 15.75 14.01
C ASP A 193 6.66 16.31 14.40
N GLU A 194 7.53 16.61 13.44
CA GLU A 194 8.88 17.17 13.64
C GLU A 194 8.94 18.66 13.23
N GLU A 195 9.95 19.40 13.72
CA GLU A 195 10.16 20.84 13.42
C GLU A 195 9.84 21.16 11.95
N SER A 196 8.89 22.08 11.73
CA SER A 196 8.23 22.30 10.44
C SER A 196 9.22 22.49 9.29
N ILE A 197 9.49 21.42 8.53
CA ILE A 197 10.42 21.38 7.38
C ILE A 197 9.92 22.30 6.25
N TYR A 198 8.60 22.43 6.17
CA TYR A 198 7.89 23.15 5.13
C TYR A 198 7.21 24.39 5.73
N LEU A 199 7.32 25.50 5.01
CA LEU A 199 6.74 26.78 5.40
C LEU A 199 5.21 26.68 5.45
N ALA A 200 4.59 25.75 4.71
CA ALA A 200 3.16 25.48 4.74
C ALA A 200 2.64 24.94 6.09
N TYR A 201 3.50 24.28 6.89
CA TYR A 201 3.14 23.77 8.22
C TYR A 201 3.57 24.71 9.36
N SER A 202 4.31 25.78 9.05
CA SER A 202 4.71 26.78 10.04
C SER A 202 3.55 27.71 10.41
N ASP A 203 3.49 28.12 11.68
CA ASP A 203 2.54 29.13 12.12
C ASP A 203 3.00 30.54 11.69
N PHE A 204 2.23 31.19 10.81
CA PHE A 204 2.47 32.57 10.39
C PHE A 204 1.88 33.62 11.34
N HIS A 205 1.16 33.22 12.39
CA HIS A 205 0.57 34.16 13.35
C HIS A 205 1.59 35.13 13.95
N PRO A 206 2.80 34.71 14.39
CA PRO A 206 3.81 35.63 14.89
C PRO A 206 4.28 36.66 13.85
N TYR A 207 4.41 36.24 12.58
CA TYR A 207 4.77 37.12 11.48
C TYR A 207 3.67 38.17 11.24
N VAL A 208 2.41 37.75 11.17
CA VAL A 208 1.27 38.65 10.94
C VAL A 208 1.12 39.65 12.08
N VAL A 209 1.27 39.21 13.34
CA VAL A 209 1.23 40.09 14.51
C VAL A 209 2.38 41.11 14.47
N GLY A 210 3.59 40.67 14.16
CA GLY A 210 4.75 41.55 14.02
C GLY A 210 4.60 42.58 12.90
N ASP A 211 4.06 42.17 11.75
CA ASP A 211 3.84 43.06 10.62
C ASP A 211 2.74 44.10 10.89
N LEU A 212 1.63 43.70 11.50
CA LEU A 212 0.58 44.62 11.94
C LEU A 212 1.09 45.63 12.96
N ALA A 213 1.94 45.21 13.90
CA ALA A 213 2.58 46.12 14.85
C ALA A 213 3.51 47.13 14.15
N CYS A 214 4.32 46.64 13.19
CA CYS A 214 5.18 47.49 12.37
C CYS A 214 4.38 48.53 11.57
N ALA A 215 3.28 48.12 10.93
CA ALA A 215 2.40 49.01 10.18
C ALA A 215 1.77 50.09 11.06
N LYS A 216 1.35 49.74 12.29
CA LYS A 216 0.82 50.71 13.26
C LYS A 216 1.87 51.74 13.67
N GLU A 217 3.09 51.30 13.97
CA GLU A 217 4.19 52.22 14.31
C GLU A 217 4.60 53.10 13.13
N LEU A 218 4.63 52.57 11.91
CA LEU A 218 4.89 53.35 10.69
C LEU A 218 3.82 54.41 10.46
N ASN A 219 2.54 54.07 10.64
CA ASN A 219 1.45 55.05 10.55
C ASN A 219 1.57 56.13 11.63
N ARG A 220 1.87 55.75 12.88
CA ARG A 220 2.09 56.71 13.97
C ARG A 220 3.26 57.65 13.68
N TRP A 221 4.35 57.10 13.15
CA TRP A 221 5.52 57.88 12.75
C TRP A 221 5.19 58.81 11.57
N PHE A 222 4.44 58.33 10.58
CA PHE A 222 3.97 59.14 9.46
C PHE A 222 3.11 60.33 9.92
N SER A 223 2.11 60.09 10.76
CA SER A 223 1.27 61.16 11.33
C SER A 223 2.10 62.20 12.09
N LYS A 224 3.06 61.76 12.92
CA LYS A 224 3.96 62.67 13.64
C LYS A 224 4.83 63.52 12.72
N GLN A 225 5.30 62.96 11.60
CA GLN A 225 6.33 63.56 10.75
C GLN A 225 5.79 64.25 9.49
N PHE A 226 4.54 64.04 9.08
CA PHE A 226 4.05 64.57 7.80
C PHE A 226 2.69 65.30 7.86
N GLU A 227 1.84 65.10 8.88
CA GLU A 227 0.52 65.76 8.93
C GLU A 227 0.59 67.29 9.02
N LYS A 228 1.68 67.84 9.57
CA LYS A 228 1.86 69.29 9.73
C LYS A 228 2.65 69.95 8.59
N GLY A 229 2.96 69.18 7.55
CA GLY A 229 3.67 69.64 6.35
C GLY A 229 5.17 69.96 6.55
N PRO A 230 5.90 70.25 5.46
CA PRO A 230 7.36 70.42 5.46
C PRO A 230 7.86 71.56 6.35
N PHE A 231 7.03 72.59 6.54
CA PHE A 231 7.44 73.85 7.17
C PHE A 231 7.59 73.75 8.69
N ARG A 232 6.79 72.92 9.36
CA ARG A 232 6.82 72.81 10.84
C ARG A 232 7.85 71.79 11.33
N LEU A 233 8.10 70.73 10.56
CA LEU A 233 9.12 69.71 10.91
C LEU A 233 10.52 70.31 11.06
N VAL A 234 10.91 71.15 10.10
CA VAL A 234 12.23 71.76 10.09
C VAL A 234 12.32 72.91 11.10
N ALA A 235 11.19 73.54 11.44
CA ALA A 235 11.15 74.57 12.47
C ALA A 235 11.27 74.01 13.90
N GLU A 236 10.73 72.82 14.19
CA GLU A 236 10.80 72.20 15.52
C GLU A 236 12.18 71.54 15.77
N GLU A 237 12.80 70.89 14.78
CA GLU A 237 14.15 70.32 14.92
C GLU A 237 15.29 71.31 14.60
N GLY A 238 15.04 72.35 13.81
CA GLY A 238 16.01 73.43 13.59
C GLY A 238 16.37 74.17 14.88
N LYS A 239 15.44 74.23 15.85
CA LYS A 239 15.67 74.78 17.19
C LYS A 239 16.75 74.03 17.98
N SER A 240 16.93 72.72 17.74
CA SER A 240 17.88 71.89 18.50
C SER A 240 19.29 71.87 17.88
N LYS A 241 19.42 72.13 16.57
CA LYS A 241 20.72 72.17 15.87
C LYS A 241 21.27 73.58 15.63
N CYS A 242 20.40 74.60 15.54
CA CYS A 242 20.79 75.99 15.31
C CYS A 242 20.11 76.91 16.32
N SER A 243 20.76 77.12 17.48
CA SER A 243 20.33 78.08 18.52
C SER A 243 20.27 79.55 18.05
N TRP A 244 20.84 79.86 16.88
CA TRP A 244 21.07 81.24 16.44
C TRP A 244 19.92 81.86 15.63
N VAL A 245 18.90 81.08 15.25
CA VAL A 245 17.76 81.59 14.46
C VAL A 245 16.46 81.10 15.08
N SER A 246 15.82 81.94 15.89
CA SER A 246 14.43 81.73 16.29
C SER A 246 13.55 81.84 15.03
N LEU A 247 13.16 80.70 14.46
CA LEU A 247 12.27 80.63 13.29
C LEU A 247 10.82 81.03 13.63
N ASP A 248 10.49 81.27 14.89
CA ASP A 248 9.14 81.61 15.35
C ASP A 248 8.67 82.98 14.82
N ASP A 249 9.58 83.93 14.59
CA ASP A 249 9.21 85.30 14.19
C ASP A 249 8.96 85.49 12.68
N ILE A 250 9.45 84.59 11.82
CA ILE A 250 9.31 84.75 10.36
C ILE A 250 8.03 84.07 9.83
N THR A 251 7.47 83.12 10.57
CA THR A 251 6.52 82.15 9.97
C THR A 251 5.11 82.14 10.56
N ASN A 252 4.90 82.69 11.77
CA ASN A 252 3.54 82.85 12.31
C ASN A 252 2.73 83.98 11.64
N CYS A 253 3.36 84.82 10.81
CA CYS A 253 2.69 85.93 10.14
C CYS A 253 2.11 85.59 8.74
N LEU A 254 2.46 84.44 8.15
CA LEU A 254 1.97 84.02 6.83
C LEU A 254 0.56 83.40 6.85
N ILE A 255 0.01 83.10 8.04
CA ILE A 255 -1.32 82.47 8.17
C ILE A 255 -2.45 83.51 8.24
N ARG A 256 -2.14 84.80 8.44
CA ARG A 256 -3.15 85.87 8.50
C ARG A 256 -3.06 86.73 7.23
N GLY A 257 -3.92 86.43 6.26
CA GLY A 257 -3.93 86.93 4.88
C GLY A 257 -4.06 88.45 4.65
N ASP A 258 -3.92 89.28 5.69
CA ASP A 258 -4.07 90.74 5.62
C ASP A 258 -2.74 91.53 5.77
N SER A 259 -1.58 90.87 5.85
CA SER A 259 -0.30 91.56 6.18
C SER A 259 0.82 91.48 5.13
N GLU A 260 0.66 90.73 4.03
CA GLU A 260 1.74 90.50 3.05
C GLU A 260 2.33 91.79 2.47
N LYS A 261 1.48 92.80 2.19
CA LYS A 261 1.93 94.10 1.67
C LYS A 261 2.72 94.92 2.70
N SER A 262 2.37 94.83 3.98
CA SER A 262 3.04 95.55 5.06
C SER A 262 4.42 94.95 5.37
N HIS A 263 4.52 93.62 5.42
CA HIS A 263 5.79 92.93 5.65
C HIS A 263 6.73 92.97 4.45
N HIS A 264 6.23 92.92 3.22
CA HIS A 264 7.05 93.12 2.04
C HIS A 264 7.63 94.55 2.01
N HIS A 265 6.83 95.55 2.39
CA HIS A 265 7.30 96.92 2.49
C HIS A 265 8.40 97.07 3.55
N GLN A 266 8.22 96.48 4.75
CA GLN A 266 9.24 96.49 5.80
C GLN A 266 10.55 95.80 5.37
N ARG A 267 10.48 94.66 4.68
CA ARG A 267 11.67 93.95 4.19
C ARG A 267 12.41 94.71 3.09
N VAL A 268 11.68 95.39 2.20
CA VAL A 268 12.29 96.26 1.18
C VAL A 268 12.99 97.45 1.83
N VAL A 269 12.37 98.05 2.85
CA VAL A 269 12.97 99.16 3.61
C VAL A 269 14.23 98.69 4.35
N GLU A 270 14.20 97.51 4.98
CA GLU A 270 15.37 96.98 5.69
C GLU A 270 16.51 96.59 4.73
N LEU A 271 16.19 96.02 3.56
CA LEU A 271 17.19 95.78 2.50
C LEU A 271 17.82 97.08 2.02
N GLN A 272 17.02 98.13 1.86
CA GLN A 272 17.51 99.45 1.45
C GLN A 272 18.40 100.08 2.54
N ARG A 273 18.08 99.85 3.83
CA ARG A 273 18.93 100.22 4.97
C ARG A 273 20.27 99.48 4.95
N LEU A 274 20.25 98.16 4.74
CA LEU A 274 21.48 97.35 4.66
C LEU A 274 22.37 97.78 3.48
N ARG A 275 21.77 98.07 2.32
CA ARG A 275 22.50 98.57 1.14
C ARG A 275 23.20 99.90 1.39
N SER A 276 22.54 100.84 2.07
CA SER A 276 23.14 102.15 2.36
C SER A 276 24.27 102.04 3.38
N ILE A 277 24.11 101.18 4.40
CA ILE A 277 25.15 100.92 5.40
C ILE A 277 26.35 100.22 4.76
N PHE A 278 26.13 99.22 3.90
CA PHE A 278 27.23 98.50 3.25
C PHE A 278 28.07 99.41 2.34
N ALA A 279 27.42 100.23 1.50
CA ALA A 279 28.14 101.16 0.62
C ALA A 279 29.01 102.17 1.40
N THR A 280 28.53 102.59 2.56
CA THR A 280 29.25 103.53 3.44
C THR A 280 30.37 102.84 4.23
N SER A 281 30.13 101.62 4.72
CA SER A 281 31.16 100.85 5.44
C SER A 281 32.30 100.39 4.53
N GLU A 282 31.99 99.91 3.32
CA GLU A 282 33.01 99.51 2.33
C GLU A 282 33.87 100.70 1.91
N ARG A 283 33.25 101.85 1.67
CA ARG A 283 33.97 103.08 1.38
C ARG A 283 34.92 103.47 2.52
N GLN A 284 34.43 103.48 3.75
CA GLN A 284 35.27 103.81 4.92
C GLN A 284 36.41 102.81 5.11
N TRP A 285 36.16 101.52 4.83
CA TRP A 285 37.18 100.49 4.87
C TRP A 285 38.26 100.71 3.80
N ILE A 286 37.88 101.01 2.56
CA ILE A 286 38.82 101.33 1.48
C ILE A 286 39.61 102.60 1.80
N GLU A 287 38.95 103.66 2.28
CA GLU A 287 39.61 104.92 2.68
C GLU A 287 40.63 104.68 3.81
N ALA A 288 40.28 103.86 4.82
CA ALA A 288 41.20 103.47 5.88
C ALA A 288 42.38 102.64 5.35
N GLN A 289 42.14 101.75 4.40
CA GLN A 289 43.17 100.93 3.78
C GLN A 289 44.13 101.78 2.91
N VAL A 290 43.60 102.75 2.17
CA VAL A 290 44.38 103.71 1.38
C VAL A 290 45.22 104.60 2.29
N GLU A 291 44.66 105.12 3.38
CA GLU A 291 45.42 105.95 4.32
C GLU A 291 46.50 105.12 5.02
N ASN A 292 46.22 103.87 5.42
CA ASN A 292 47.23 102.96 5.97
C ASN A 292 48.38 102.72 4.98
N ALA A 293 48.07 102.40 3.71
CA ALA A 293 49.07 102.22 2.67
C ALA A 293 49.90 103.49 2.43
N LYS A 294 49.26 104.67 2.46
CA LYS A 294 49.94 105.98 2.38
C LYS A 294 50.89 106.19 3.55
N GLN A 295 50.45 105.92 4.78
CA GLN A 295 51.30 106.04 5.97
C GLN A 295 52.48 105.05 5.91
N GLN A 296 52.25 103.82 5.47
CA GLN A 296 53.31 102.83 5.25
C GLN A 296 54.32 103.28 4.19
N ALA A 297 53.87 103.85 3.08
CA ALA A 297 54.74 104.39 2.04
C ALA A 297 55.58 105.55 2.57
N ILE A 298 54.98 106.49 3.32
CA ILE A 298 55.69 107.59 3.98
C ILE A 298 56.76 107.05 4.94
N LEU A 299 56.40 106.08 5.79
CA LEU A 299 57.35 105.45 6.70
C LEU A 299 58.48 104.74 5.95
N SER A 300 58.18 104.09 4.82
CA SER A 300 59.21 103.42 4.00
C SER A 300 60.18 104.41 3.35
N ILE A 301 59.66 105.55 2.84
CA ILE A 301 60.47 106.61 2.25
C ILE A 301 61.30 107.30 3.33
N LEU A 302 60.72 107.61 4.49
CA LEU A 302 61.45 108.20 5.62
C LEU A 302 62.57 107.26 6.10
N LYS A 303 62.32 105.95 6.18
CA LYS A 303 63.35 104.95 6.49
C LYS A 303 64.45 104.93 5.43
N ALA A 304 64.08 104.95 4.15
CA ALA A 304 65.04 105.00 3.03
C ALA A 304 65.86 106.30 3.03
N GLN A 305 65.25 107.43 3.38
CA GLN A 305 65.89 108.74 3.42
C GLN A 305 66.83 108.88 4.63
N VAL A 306 66.43 108.40 5.81
CA VAL A 306 67.33 108.28 6.98
C VAL A 306 68.52 107.39 6.67
N SER A 307 68.35 106.33 5.86
CA SER A 307 69.47 105.51 5.38
C SER A 307 70.28 106.14 4.23
N SER A 308 69.74 107.12 3.49
CA SER A 308 70.41 107.77 2.35
C SER A 308 71.06 109.11 2.69
N ASP A 309 70.74 109.72 3.84
CA ASP A 309 71.31 111.00 4.31
C ASP A 309 72.84 110.92 4.53
N GLU A 310 73.44 109.73 4.45
CA GLU A 310 74.89 109.55 4.38
C GLU A 310 75.49 109.82 2.98
N ALA A 311 74.69 109.89 1.91
CA ALA A 311 75.17 109.86 0.51
C ALA A 311 74.78 111.08 -0.36
N HIS A 312 74.31 112.19 0.22
CA HIS A 312 73.92 113.39 -0.54
C HIS A 312 74.91 114.54 -0.40
N ILE A 313 76.03 114.42 -1.12
CA ILE A 313 76.95 115.52 -1.34
C ILE A 313 76.97 115.86 -2.84
N HIS A 314 76.44 117.05 -3.16
CA HIS A 314 76.46 117.78 -4.44
C HIS A 314 75.54 117.32 -5.59
N ARG A 315 74.35 117.94 -5.69
CA ARG A 315 73.59 118.10 -6.95
C ARG A 315 73.36 119.59 -7.23
N ASP A 316 73.49 119.97 -8.50
CA ASP A 316 73.36 121.36 -8.98
C ASP A 316 71.92 121.91 -8.80
N ILE A 317 71.80 123.15 -8.33
CA ILE A 317 70.55 123.83 -7.93
C ILE A 317 69.56 123.88 -9.10
N HIS A 318 70.04 124.10 -10.32
CA HIS A 318 69.19 124.14 -11.50
C HIS A 318 68.61 122.76 -11.85
N SER A 319 69.37 121.69 -11.66
CA SER A 319 68.92 120.31 -11.87
C SER A 319 67.89 119.88 -10.80
N LEU A 320 68.07 120.33 -9.55
CA LEU A 320 67.12 120.13 -8.46
C LEU A 320 65.82 120.91 -8.68
N ARG A 321 65.90 122.15 -9.17
CA ARG A 321 64.72 122.95 -9.49
C ARG A 321 63.91 122.37 -10.65
N ARG A 322 64.59 121.87 -11.71
CA ARG A 322 63.92 121.20 -12.85
C ARG A 322 63.25 119.89 -12.42
N LYS A 323 63.95 119.06 -11.65
CA LYS A 323 63.37 117.84 -11.05
C LYS A 323 62.24 118.15 -10.08
N GLY A 324 62.35 119.23 -9.31
CA GLY A 324 61.28 119.71 -8.43
C GLY A 324 60.04 120.13 -9.19
N SER A 325 60.17 120.81 -10.34
CA SER A 325 59.04 121.13 -11.20
C SER A 325 58.45 119.91 -11.92
N GLU A 326 59.28 118.95 -12.35
CA GLU A 326 58.84 117.68 -12.94
C GLU A 326 58.06 116.85 -11.91
N LEU A 327 58.61 116.65 -10.71
CA LEU A 327 57.95 115.97 -9.59
C LEU A 327 56.69 116.69 -9.13
N ALA A 328 56.66 118.02 -9.14
CA ALA A 328 55.44 118.78 -8.83
C ALA A 328 54.36 118.58 -9.89
N GLY A 329 54.73 118.50 -11.18
CA GLY A 329 53.83 118.15 -12.27
C GLY A 329 53.29 116.73 -12.13
N GLU A 330 54.17 115.76 -11.89
CA GLU A 330 53.81 114.36 -11.64
C GLU A 330 52.91 114.23 -10.41
N LEU A 331 53.24 114.90 -9.30
CA LEU A 331 52.43 114.93 -8.07
C LEU A 331 51.06 115.55 -8.32
N SER A 332 50.98 116.62 -9.11
CA SER A 332 49.71 117.25 -9.50
C SER A 332 48.84 116.28 -10.30
N THR A 333 49.40 115.67 -11.36
CA THR A 333 48.66 114.69 -12.17
C THR A 333 48.23 113.45 -11.37
N LEU A 334 49.08 112.98 -10.45
CA LEU A 334 48.77 111.85 -9.58
C LEU A 334 47.70 112.22 -8.55
N SER A 335 47.78 113.41 -7.95
CA SER A 335 46.77 113.91 -7.02
C SER A 335 45.41 114.08 -7.68
N GLN A 336 45.38 114.49 -8.95
CA GLN A 336 44.15 114.62 -9.73
C GLN A 336 43.52 113.26 -10.04
N LYS A 337 44.35 112.25 -10.38
CA LYS A 337 43.89 110.86 -10.55
C LYS A 337 43.37 110.26 -9.24
N VAL A 338 44.08 110.44 -8.14
CA VAL A 338 43.64 110.00 -6.80
C VAL A 338 42.32 110.65 -6.43
N LYS A 339 42.17 111.95 -6.68
CA LYS A 339 40.92 112.67 -6.42
C LYS A 339 39.77 112.10 -7.26
N ALA A 340 39.98 111.83 -8.55
CA ALA A 340 38.98 111.19 -9.40
C ALA A 340 38.59 109.79 -8.91
N PHE A 341 39.55 108.98 -8.47
CA PHE A 341 39.27 107.66 -7.89
C PHE A 341 38.45 107.73 -6.60
N VAL A 342 38.78 108.66 -5.70
CA VAL A 342 38.08 108.82 -4.40
C VAL A 342 36.70 109.44 -4.57
N SER A 343 36.52 110.40 -5.50
CA SER A 343 35.25 111.12 -5.66
C SER A 343 34.24 110.39 -6.54
N GLU A 344 34.68 109.67 -7.58
CA GLU A 344 33.78 109.10 -8.58
C GLU A 344 33.88 107.58 -8.64
N THR A 345 35.08 107.01 -8.82
CA THR A 345 35.22 105.59 -9.17
C THR A 345 34.92 104.64 -8.00
N ILE A 346 35.47 104.94 -6.81
CA ILE A 346 35.24 104.12 -5.60
C ILE A 346 33.77 104.19 -5.15
N PRO A 347 33.12 105.38 -5.06
CA PRO A 347 31.70 105.46 -4.71
C PRO A 347 30.78 104.72 -5.70
N CYS A 348 31.04 104.83 -7.01
CA CYS A 348 30.27 104.11 -8.02
C CYS A 348 30.39 102.59 -7.84
N LEU A 349 31.60 102.05 -7.69
CA LEU A 349 31.82 100.61 -7.49
C LEU A 349 31.22 100.11 -6.16
N CYS A 350 31.33 100.87 -5.07
CA CYS A 350 30.68 100.53 -3.80
C CYS A 350 29.15 100.50 -3.93
N SER A 351 28.58 101.40 -4.74
CA SER A 351 27.14 101.42 -5.00
C SER A 351 26.67 100.21 -5.84
N GLU A 352 27.47 99.79 -6.83
CA GLU A 352 27.21 98.58 -7.63
C GLU A 352 27.33 97.31 -6.77
N LEU A 353 28.35 97.22 -5.92
CA LEU A 353 28.52 96.12 -4.97
C LEU A 353 27.37 96.07 -3.95
N ALA A 354 26.90 97.22 -3.45
CA ALA A 354 25.74 97.27 -2.57
C ALA A 354 24.44 96.79 -3.26
N GLN A 355 24.25 97.11 -4.54
CA GLN A 355 23.10 96.59 -5.29
C GLN A 355 23.14 95.06 -5.41
N LEU A 356 24.33 94.50 -5.65
CA LEU A 356 24.59 93.06 -5.70
C LEU A 356 24.44 92.37 -4.34
N GLN A 357 24.60 93.06 -3.21
CA GLN A 357 24.48 92.44 -1.88
C GLN A 357 23.10 91.77 -1.64
N GLY A 358 22.04 92.27 -2.28
CA GLY A 358 20.72 91.67 -2.20
C GLY A 358 20.65 90.25 -2.78
N THR A 359 21.54 89.89 -3.71
CA THR A 359 21.59 88.54 -4.28
C THR A 359 22.11 87.52 -3.28
N TYR A 360 23.07 87.88 -2.42
CA TYR A 360 23.57 86.99 -1.36
C TYR A 360 22.53 86.71 -0.28
N ILE A 361 21.71 87.71 0.08
CA ILE A 361 20.61 87.52 1.04
C ILE A 361 19.55 86.59 0.44
N LEU A 362 19.23 86.80 -0.84
CA LEU A 362 18.28 85.95 -1.56
C LEU A 362 18.82 84.52 -1.73
N GLN A 363 20.11 84.37 -2.03
CA GLN A 363 20.80 83.09 -2.09
C GLN A 363 20.69 82.35 -0.75
N GLY A 364 20.95 83.02 0.37
CA GLY A 364 20.80 82.43 1.70
C GLY A 364 19.36 81.97 2.01
N ASP A 365 18.34 82.70 1.56
CA ASP A 365 16.93 82.27 1.72
C ASP A 365 16.61 81.05 0.85
N TYR A 366 17.12 80.99 -0.38
CA TYR A 366 16.96 79.82 -1.24
C TYR A 366 17.73 78.61 -0.72
N ASP A 367 18.96 78.78 -0.25
CA ASP A 367 19.74 77.71 0.39
C ASP A 367 19.00 77.15 1.61
N LEU A 368 18.39 78.02 2.43
CA LEU A 368 17.58 77.60 3.56
C LEU A 368 16.30 76.84 3.14
N LYS A 369 15.65 77.26 2.04
CA LYS A 369 14.51 76.54 1.45
C LYS A 369 14.92 75.17 0.90
N VAL A 370 16.06 75.08 0.21
CA VAL A 370 16.61 73.84 -0.32
C VAL A 370 16.93 72.88 0.83
N MET A 371 17.64 73.34 1.86
CA MET A 371 17.96 72.52 3.04
C MET A 371 16.71 71.97 3.74
N ARG A 372 15.64 72.78 3.84
CA ARG A 372 14.34 72.32 4.39
C ARG A 372 13.72 71.22 3.54
N GLN A 373 13.74 71.38 2.22
CA GLN A 373 13.20 70.39 1.28
C GLN A 373 14.03 69.11 1.27
N GLU A 374 15.37 69.20 1.23
CA GLU A 374 16.27 68.06 1.27
C GLU A 374 16.08 67.24 2.56
N TYR A 375 15.94 67.91 3.69
CA TYR A 375 15.62 67.26 4.95
C TYR A 375 14.29 66.49 4.88
N TYR A 376 13.24 67.13 4.35
CA TYR A 376 11.93 66.51 4.19
C TYR A 376 11.98 65.30 3.24
N ILE A 377 12.68 65.44 2.11
CA ILE A 377 12.93 64.35 1.15
C ILE A 377 13.69 63.22 1.80
N ASN A 378 14.69 63.50 2.64
CA ASN A 378 15.45 62.46 3.34
C ASN A 378 14.56 61.69 4.31
N ARG A 379 13.68 62.37 5.05
CA ARG A 379 12.66 61.71 5.89
C ARG A 379 11.68 60.87 5.06
N GLN A 380 11.22 61.37 3.92
CA GLN A 380 10.39 60.57 2.99
C GLN A 380 11.14 59.34 2.47
N LYS A 381 12.42 59.46 2.10
CA LYS A 381 13.25 58.32 1.68
C LYS A 381 13.38 57.27 2.79
N THR A 382 13.57 57.70 4.04
CA THR A 382 13.59 56.75 5.17
C THR A 382 12.26 56.02 5.34
N PHE A 383 11.13 56.73 5.19
CA PHE A 383 9.80 56.12 5.23
C PHE A 383 9.58 55.09 4.12
N ILE A 384 9.89 55.49 2.88
CA ILE A 384 9.79 54.63 1.70
C ILE A 384 10.65 53.39 1.89
N ASN A 385 11.87 53.52 2.42
CA ASN A 385 12.72 52.36 2.69
C ASN A 385 12.08 51.39 3.70
N HIS A 386 11.41 51.88 4.75
CA HIS A 386 10.69 51.01 5.67
C HIS A 386 9.52 50.29 4.99
N LEU A 387 8.75 50.98 4.14
CA LEU A 387 7.66 50.37 3.37
C LEU A 387 8.17 49.35 2.35
N VAL A 388 9.26 49.67 1.64
CA VAL A 388 9.90 48.75 0.68
C VAL A 388 10.40 47.51 1.40
N ASN A 389 11.00 47.66 2.58
CA ASN A 389 11.42 46.52 3.40
C ASN A 389 10.24 45.66 3.86
N GLN A 390 9.11 46.29 4.26
CA GLN A 390 7.90 45.57 4.62
C GLN A 390 7.33 44.79 3.42
N LEU A 391 7.29 45.41 2.25
CA LEU A 391 6.85 44.78 1.00
C LEU A 391 7.79 43.64 0.59
N ALA A 392 9.11 43.84 0.70
CA ALA A 392 10.11 42.84 0.36
C ALA A 392 9.97 41.58 1.22
N ARG A 393 9.71 41.71 2.53
CA ARG A 393 9.44 40.57 3.41
C ARG A 393 8.21 39.77 2.96
N HIS A 394 7.12 40.46 2.62
CA HIS A 394 5.92 39.78 2.09
C HIS A 394 6.16 39.11 0.74
N GLN A 395 6.86 39.78 -0.16
CA GLN A 395 7.20 39.20 -1.47
C GLN A 395 8.10 37.99 -1.32
N PHE A 396 9.10 38.05 -0.44
CA PHE A 396 9.96 36.93 -0.12
C PHE A 396 9.15 35.74 0.42
N LEU A 397 8.27 35.98 1.40
CA LEU A 397 7.40 34.94 1.95
C LEU A 397 6.51 34.31 0.88
N LYS A 398 5.90 35.16 0.03
CA LYS A 398 5.07 34.71 -1.10
C LYS A 398 5.85 33.84 -2.08
N ILE A 399 7.07 34.25 -2.45
CA ILE A 399 7.92 33.48 -3.35
C ILE A 399 8.33 32.15 -2.71
N ALA A 400 8.68 32.15 -1.42
CA ALA A 400 9.01 30.93 -0.68
C ALA A 400 7.83 29.93 -0.71
N CYS A 401 6.61 30.37 -0.38
CA CYS A 401 5.41 29.52 -0.46
C CYS A 401 5.16 28.99 -1.89
N GLN A 402 5.42 29.81 -2.92
CA GLN A 402 5.22 29.41 -4.32
C GLN A 402 6.24 28.37 -4.78
N LEU A 403 7.51 28.54 -4.41
CA LEU A 403 8.58 27.58 -4.71
C LEU A 403 8.31 26.26 -4.03
N GLU A 404 7.92 26.29 -2.76
CA GLU A 404 7.55 25.10 -2.00
C GLU A 404 6.37 24.37 -2.63
N ARG A 405 5.29 25.08 -2.98
CA ARG A 405 4.16 24.50 -3.69
C ARG A 405 4.58 23.84 -5.01
N LYS A 406 5.48 24.46 -5.77
CA LYS A 406 6.00 23.89 -7.01
C LYS A 406 6.78 22.60 -6.74
N ASN A 407 7.62 22.58 -5.71
CA ASN A 407 8.40 21.41 -5.32
C ASN A 407 7.49 20.26 -4.89
N ILE A 408 6.51 20.52 -4.01
CA ILE A 408 5.53 19.53 -3.57
C ILE A 408 4.72 18.99 -4.76
N ALA A 409 4.27 19.88 -5.67
CA ALA A 409 3.55 19.45 -6.88
C ALA A 409 4.42 18.58 -7.81
N SER A 410 5.72 18.89 -7.94
CA SER A 410 6.64 18.08 -8.73
C SER A 410 6.89 16.70 -8.10
N ALA A 411 7.08 16.64 -6.78
CA ALA A 411 7.22 15.38 -6.04
C ALA A 411 5.96 14.53 -6.17
N TYR A 412 4.77 15.14 -6.03
CA TYR A 412 3.50 14.46 -6.24
C TYR A 412 3.36 13.92 -7.67
N SER A 413 3.76 14.69 -8.70
CA SER A 413 3.72 14.21 -10.09
C SER A 413 4.64 13.00 -10.31
N LEU A 414 5.82 12.99 -9.68
CA LEU A 414 6.77 11.89 -9.77
C LEU A 414 6.25 10.65 -9.05
N LEU A 415 5.67 10.81 -7.86
CA LEU A 415 5.00 9.73 -7.12
C LEU A 415 3.84 9.13 -7.93
N ARG A 416 3.04 9.96 -8.61
CA ARG A 416 1.97 9.49 -9.51
C ARG A 416 2.49 8.66 -10.67
N VAL A 417 3.62 9.04 -11.26
CA VAL A 417 4.27 8.25 -12.32
C VAL A 417 4.73 6.90 -11.76
N ILE A 418 5.41 6.89 -10.60
CA ILE A 418 5.85 5.65 -9.95
C ILE A 418 4.65 4.75 -9.63
N GLU A 419 3.56 5.30 -9.09
CA GLU A 419 2.33 4.55 -8.82
C GLU A 419 1.78 3.91 -10.11
N SER A 420 1.71 4.67 -11.20
CA SER A 420 1.21 4.15 -12.48
C SER A 420 2.09 3.03 -13.06
N GLU A 421 3.41 3.17 -12.97
CA GLU A 421 4.36 2.15 -13.39
C GLU A 421 4.23 0.89 -12.52
N LEU A 422 4.20 1.03 -11.20
CA LEU A 422 4.01 -0.10 -10.27
C LEU A 422 2.67 -0.82 -10.52
N GLN A 423 1.60 -0.08 -10.79
CA GLN A 423 0.31 -0.66 -11.13
C GLN A 423 0.37 -1.43 -12.46
N SER A 424 1.06 -0.88 -13.46
CA SER A 424 1.35 -1.57 -14.73
C SER A 424 2.11 -2.88 -14.49
N TYR A 425 3.18 -2.85 -13.71
CA TYR A 425 3.92 -4.06 -13.33
C TYR A 425 3.04 -5.07 -12.59
N LEU A 426 2.23 -4.64 -11.63
CA LEU A 426 1.30 -5.50 -10.90
C LEU A 426 0.30 -6.18 -11.85
N THR A 427 -0.29 -5.43 -12.77
CA THR A 427 -1.22 -5.99 -13.77
C THR A 427 -0.52 -6.99 -14.69
N ALA A 428 0.70 -6.71 -15.15
CA ALA A 428 1.49 -7.62 -15.97
C ALA A 428 1.89 -8.90 -15.22
N VAL A 429 2.19 -8.80 -13.92
CA VAL A 429 2.46 -9.96 -13.08
C VAL A 429 1.19 -10.79 -12.87
N ASN A 430 0.06 -10.15 -12.59
CA ASN A 430 -1.22 -10.83 -12.41
C ASN A 430 -1.71 -11.53 -13.68
N THR A 431 -1.51 -10.95 -14.86
CA THR A 431 -1.84 -11.62 -16.13
C THR A 431 -0.95 -12.83 -16.37
N ARG A 432 0.37 -12.72 -16.10
CA ARG A 432 1.30 -13.86 -16.18
C ARG A 432 0.92 -14.97 -15.19
N LEU A 433 0.60 -14.63 -13.94
CA LEU A 433 0.13 -15.60 -12.94
C LEU A 433 -1.17 -16.26 -13.39
N GLY A 434 -2.09 -15.48 -13.99
CA GLY A 434 -3.29 -16.01 -14.64
C GLY A 434 -2.94 -17.05 -15.71
N HIS A 435 -2.01 -16.74 -16.62
CA HIS A 435 -1.55 -17.70 -17.63
C HIS A 435 -0.91 -18.96 -17.03
N TYR A 436 -0.07 -18.83 -15.99
CA TYR A 436 0.50 -20.00 -15.31
C TYR A 436 -0.58 -20.86 -14.66
N ASN A 437 -1.57 -20.26 -14.01
CA ASN A 437 -2.70 -20.98 -13.46
C ASN A 437 -3.51 -21.69 -14.55
N SER A 438 -3.75 -21.05 -15.70
CA SER A 438 -4.40 -21.70 -16.85
C SER A 438 -3.58 -22.85 -17.42
N LEU A 439 -2.25 -22.74 -17.48
CA LEU A 439 -1.36 -23.83 -17.90
C LEU A 439 -1.37 -24.99 -16.90
N ILE A 440 -1.40 -24.70 -15.60
CA ILE A 440 -1.53 -25.72 -14.54
C ILE A 440 -2.87 -26.44 -14.70
N GLN A 441 -3.95 -25.70 -14.93
CA GLN A 441 -5.29 -26.26 -15.15
C GLN A 441 -5.33 -27.14 -16.41
N ALA A 442 -4.77 -26.67 -17.53
CA ALA A 442 -4.66 -27.46 -18.75
C ALA A 442 -3.78 -28.72 -18.55
N ALA A 443 -2.70 -28.63 -17.76
CA ALA A 443 -1.86 -29.76 -17.43
C ALA A 443 -2.56 -30.79 -16.52
N SER A 444 -3.47 -30.34 -15.63
CA SER A 444 -4.34 -31.26 -14.89
C SER A 444 -5.36 -31.95 -15.80
N GLU A 445 -5.98 -31.24 -16.74
CA GLU A 445 -6.93 -31.81 -17.71
C GLU A 445 -6.27 -32.86 -18.63
N VAL A 446 -5.00 -32.66 -19.03
CA VAL A 446 -4.24 -33.66 -19.81
C VAL A 446 -3.92 -34.92 -19.00
N ARG A 447 -3.78 -34.82 -17.66
CA ARG A 447 -3.64 -36.00 -16.78
C ARG A 447 -4.95 -36.80 -16.61
N GLU A 448 -6.10 -36.22 -16.93
CA GLU A 448 -7.41 -36.89 -16.85
C GLU A 448 -7.66 -37.87 -18.02
N GLN A 449 -6.80 -37.88 -19.04
CA GLN A 449 -6.93 -38.70 -20.26
C GLN A 449 -6.31 -40.11 -20.14
N GLY A 450 -6.22 -40.66 -18.93
CA GLY A 450 -5.96 -42.08 -18.73
C GLY A 450 -7.27 -42.87 -18.80
N ALA A 451 -7.67 -43.32 -19.99
CA ALA A 451 -8.76 -44.28 -20.11
C ALA A 451 -8.42 -45.56 -19.34
N ILE A 452 -9.41 -46.12 -18.64
CA ILE A 452 -9.28 -47.43 -17.99
C ILE A 452 -8.99 -48.46 -19.08
N ASP A 453 -7.90 -49.23 -18.93
CA ASP A 453 -7.53 -50.29 -19.87
C ASP A 453 -8.66 -51.32 -19.97
N ASP A 454 -8.99 -51.78 -21.18
CA ASP A 454 -10.04 -52.78 -21.44
C ASP A 454 -9.75 -54.12 -20.72
N ARG A 455 -8.51 -54.33 -20.29
CA ARG A 455 -8.07 -55.52 -19.54
C ARG A 455 -8.36 -55.45 -18.05
N ASP A 456 -8.64 -54.27 -17.50
CA ASP A 456 -8.84 -54.08 -16.05
C ASP A 456 -10.28 -54.39 -15.63
N THR A 457 -10.56 -55.69 -15.47
CA THR A 457 -11.87 -56.20 -15.05
C THR A 457 -12.34 -55.66 -13.71
N PHE A 458 -11.42 -55.27 -12.82
CA PHE A 458 -11.77 -54.72 -11.51
C PHE A 458 -12.36 -53.31 -11.63
N LEU A 459 -11.68 -52.42 -12.38
CA LEU A 459 -12.17 -51.05 -12.58
C LEU A 459 -13.46 -51.00 -13.40
N HIS A 460 -13.66 -51.93 -14.35
CA HIS A 460 -14.94 -52.10 -15.05
C HIS A 460 -16.05 -52.58 -14.12
N ALA A 461 -15.78 -53.50 -13.18
CA ALA A 461 -16.77 -53.94 -12.20
C ALA A 461 -17.18 -52.82 -11.23
N VAL A 462 -16.22 -51.98 -10.80
CA VAL A 462 -16.49 -50.79 -9.96
C VAL A 462 -17.33 -49.77 -10.73
N ARG A 463 -17.02 -49.53 -12.01
CA ARG A 463 -17.84 -48.70 -12.89
C ARG A 463 -19.28 -49.20 -12.96
N ASP A 464 -19.47 -50.49 -13.21
CA ASP A 464 -20.79 -51.08 -13.39
C ASP A 464 -21.62 -50.98 -12.09
N LEU A 465 -21.00 -51.21 -10.93
CA LEU A 465 -21.61 -50.97 -9.62
C LEU A 465 -22.05 -49.51 -9.44
N LEU A 466 -21.21 -48.53 -9.79
CA LEU A 466 -21.55 -47.11 -9.66
C LEU A 466 -22.65 -46.67 -10.65
N CYS A 467 -22.68 -47.25 -11.85
CA CYS A 467 -23.76 -47.03 -12.83
C CYS A 467 -25.12 -47.52 -12.31
N ILE A 468 -25.16 -48.63 -11.56
CA ILE A 468 -26.39 -49.14 -10.95
C ILE A 468 -26.98 -48.15 -9.92
N HIS A 469 -26.12 -47.44 -9.17
CA HIS A 469 -26.56 -46.49 -8.14
C HIS A 469 -27.05 -45.16 -8.69
N SER A 470 -26.51 -44.71 -9.83
CA SER A 470 -26.83 -43.41 -10.43
C SER A 470 -28.16 -43.40 -11.22
N ASN A 471 -28.82 -44.55 -11.37
CA ASN A 471 -30.15 -44.69 -12.00
C ASN A 471 -30.25 -44.08 -13.41
N VAL A 472 -29.11 -43.93 -14.11
CA VAL A 472 -29.05 -43.44 -15.48
C VAL A 472 -29.31 -44.62 -16.41
N GLN A 473 -30.56 -44.80 -16.85
CA GLN A 473 -30.93 -45.68 -17.98
C GLN A 473 -30.46 -45.12 -19.34
N ALA A 474 -29.25 -44.58 -19.40
CA ALA A 474 -28.60 -44.20 -20.65
C ALA A 474 -27.30 -44.97 -20.77
N THR A 475 -27.13 -45.62 -21.93
CA THR A 475 -25.92 -46.25 -22.47
C THR A 475 -24.67 -46.07 -21.61
N VAL A 476 -24.19 -47.17 -21.02
CA VAL A 476 -22.91 -47.22 -20.29
C VAL A 476 -21.85 -46.55 -21.16
N PRO A 477 -21.21 -45.45 -20.71
CA PRO A 477 -20.17 -44.79 -21.50
C PRO A 477 -19.03 -45.79 -21.70
N THR A 478 -18.75 -46.10 -22.97
CA THR A 478 -17.71 -47.07 -23.38
C THR A 478 -16.31 -46.68 -22.88
N TYR A 479 -16.11 -45.40 -22.52
CA TYR A 479 -14.85 -44.88 -21.99
C TYR A 479 -15.11 -44.05 -20.72
N MET A 480 -14.50 -44.46 -19.62
CA MET A 480 -14.41 -43.69 -18.38
C MET A 480 -12.95 -43.64 -17.91
N SER A 481 -12.53 -42.51 -17.34
CA SER A 481 -11.20 -42.37 -16.75
C SER A 481 -11.20 -42.84 -15.30
N ALA A 482 -10.05 -43.29 -14.80
CA ALA A 482 -9.91 -43.71 -13.39
C ALA A 482 -10.24 -42.57 -12.41
N HIS A 483 -9.98 -41.32 -12.79
CA HIS A 483 -10.33 -40.14 -11.98
C HIS A 483 -11.85 -39.95 -11.87
N ALA A 484 -12.59 -40.15 -12.96
CA ALA A 484 -14.05 -40.04 -12.95
C ALA A 484 -14.70 -41.07 -12.00
N LEU A 485 -14.15 -42.29 -11.92
CA LEU A 485 -14.61 -43.29 -10.94
C LEU A 485 -14.35 -42.84 -9.50
N VAL A 486 -13.17 -42.30 -9.21
CA VAL A 486 -12.84 -41.78 -7.86
C VAL A 486 -13.78 -40.63 -7.47
N GLN A 487 -14.12 -39.75 -8.41
CA GLN A 487 -15.05 -38.65 -8.17
C GLN A 487 -16.48 -39.15 -7.90
N GLN A 488 -16.94 -40.19 -8.60
CA GLN A 488 -18.25 -40.79 -8.34
C GLN A 488 -18.29 -41.51 -6.98
N ILE A 489 -17.21 -42.20 -6.60
CA ILE A 489 -17.10 -42.84 -5.29
C ILE A 489 -17.08 -41.79 -4.16
N SER A 490 -16.34 -40.70 -4.33
CA SER A 490 -16.28 -39.64 -3.32
C SER A 490 -17.60 -38.89 -3.19
N ALA A 491 -18.33 -38.67 -4.29
CA ALA A 491 -19.69 -38.14 -4.25
C ALA A 491 -20.63 -39.07 -3.46
N LEU A 492 -20.61 -40.38 -3.74
CA LEU A 492 -21.44 -41.35 -3.03
C LEU A 492 -21.07 -41.48 -1.54
N GLN A 493 -19.79 -41.33 -1.21
CA GLN A 493 -19.31 -41.27 0.17
C GLN A 493 -19.81 -40.01 0.88
N SER A 494 -19.81 -38.86 0.19
CA SER A 494 -20.38 -37.61 0.72
C SER A 494 -21.88 -37.74 0.97
N ASP A 495 -22.61 -38.39 0.06
CA ASP A 495 -24.04 -38.64 0.21
C ASP A 495 -24.34 -39.61 1.37
N LEU A 496 -23.52 -40.65 1.55
CA LEU A 496 -23.64 -41.53 2.72
C LEU A 496 -23.40 -40.79 4.02
N LEU A 497 -22.38 -39.93 4.09
CA LEU A 497 -22.09 -39.12 5.27
C LEU A 497 -23.20 -38.10 5.56
N SER A 498 -23.81 -37.52 4.52
CA SER A 498 -24.94 -36.58 4.69
C SER A 498 -26.18 -37.30 5.22
N LEU A 499 -26.56 -38.46 4.64
CA LEU A 499 -27.66 -39.29 5.14
C LEU A 499 -27.40 -39.81 6.56
N GLN A 500 -26.16 -40.20 6.87
CA GLN A 500 -25.80 -40.64 8.21
C GLN A 500 -25.91 -39.48 9.21
N SER A 501 -25.48 -38.28 8.83
CA SER A 501 -25.65 -37.07 9.64
C SER A 501 -27.12 -36.70 9.83
N GLU A 502 -27.97 -36.84 8.80
CA GLU A 502 -29.42 -36.64 8.93
C GLU A 502 -30.02 -37.67 9.92
N LEU A 503 -29.66 -38.94 9.81
CA LEU A 503 -30.15 -39.98 10.71
C LEU A 503 -29.70 -39.76 12.16
N GLU A 504 -28.46 -39.36 12.37
CA GLU A 504 -27.87 -39.17 13.70
C GLU A 504 -28.28 -37.84 14.36
N ASN A 505 -28.45 -36.76 13.58
CA ASN A 505 -28.64 -35.42 14.13
C ASN A 505 -30.02 -34.82 13.86
N THR A 506 -30.52 -34.87 12.61
CA THR A 506 -31.77 -34.17 12.26
C THR A 506 -33.00 -34.94 12.74
N LEU A 507 -33.04 -36.26 12.52
CA LEU A 507 -34.18 -37.09 12.96
C LEU A 507 -34.39 -37.06 14.48
N PRO A 508 -33.36 -37.18 15.34
CA PRO A 508 -33.53 -37.11 16.78
C PRO A 508 -33.89 -35.70 17.26
N ALA A 509 -33.39 -34.65 16.59
CA ALA A 509 -33.74 -33.27 16.89
C ALA A 509 -35.21 -32.98 16.55
N ASP A 510 -35.69 -33.43 15.38
CA ASP A 510 -37.09 -33.29 14.97
C ASP A 510 -38.02 -34.12 15.85
N ARG A 511 -37.62 -35.35 16.20
CA ARG A 511 -38.36 -36.15 17.17
C ARG A 511 -38.44 -35.47 18.53
N LYS A 512 -37.35 -34.89 19.03
CA LYS A 512 -37.35 -34.08 20.28
C LYS A 512 -38.25 -32.86 20.15
N ARG A 513 -38.23 -32.16 19.01
CA ARG A 513 -39.11 -31.02 18.73
C ARG A 513 -40.58 -31.43 18.77
N CYS A 514 -40.98 -32.48 18.03
CA CYS A 514 -42.34 -33.01 18.04
C CYS A 514 -42.78 -33.46 19.45
N ILE A 515 -41.90 -34.12 20.20
CA ILE A 515 -42.19 -34.50 21.59
C ILE A 515 -42.40 -33.25 22.46
N ASN A 516 -41.56 -32.23 22.32
CA ASN A 516 -41.72 -30.99 23.06
C ASN A 516 -43.01 -30.25 22.67
N GLU A 517 -43.37 -30.21 21.39
CA GLU A 517 -44.63 -29.65 20.91
C GLU A 517 -45.85 -30.42 21.44
N LEU A 518 -45.76 -31.75 21.51
CA LEU A 518 -46.79 -32.56 22.17
C LEU A 518 -46.87 -32.28 23.67
N CYS A 519 -45.74 -32.17 24.36
CA CYS A 519 -45.70 -31.81 25.77
C CYS A 519 -46.29 -30.42 26.03
N THR A 520 -46.01 -29.43 25.18
CA THR A 520 -46.61 -28.09 25.31
C THR A 520 -48.10 -28.13 25.00
N LEU A 521 -48.55 -28.89 24.01
CA LEU A 521 -49.98 -29.09 23.74
C LEU A 521 -50.70 -29.78 24.90
N ILE A 522 -50.06 -30.77 25.53
CA ILE A 522 -50.62 -31.42 26.73
C ILE A 522 -50.69 -30.40 27.87
N GLN A 523 -49.63 -29.60 28.09
CA GLN A 523 -49.63 -28.56 29.11
C GLN A 523 -50.68 -27.47 28.84
N THR A 524 -50.92 -27.08 27.59
CA THR A 524 -51.99 -26.12 27.27
C THR A 524 -53.37 -26.73 27.48
N VAL A 525 -53.57 -28.01 27.14
CA VAL A 525 -54.81 -28.73 27.44
C VAL A 525 -55.01 -28.88 28.95
N GLU A 526 -53.97 -29.20 29.72
CA GLU A 526 -54.03 -29.22 31.19
C GLU A 526 -54.38 -27.84 31.76
N GLN A 527 -53.78 -26.77 31.23
CA GLN A 527 -54.12 -25.39 31.62
C GLN A 527 -55.56 -25.02 31.26
N LEU A 528 -56.07 -25.48 30.12
CA LEU A 528 -57.45 -25.24 29.69
C LEU A 528 -58.47 -26.03 30.52
N LEU A 529 -58.16 -27.28 30.88
CA LEU A 529 -59.05 -28.15 31.65
C LEU A 529 -59.09 -27.80 33.13
N PHE A 530 -57.97 -27.32 33.69
CA PHE A 530 -57.83 -27.09 35.14
C PHE A 530 -57.66 -25.63 35.54
N ALA A 531 -57.58 -24.69 34.59
CA ALA A 531 -57.57 -23.23 34.79
C ALA A 531 -56.88 -22.76 36.09
N SER A 532 -55.64 -23.26 36.32
CA SER A 532 -54.75 -22.93 37.46
C SER A 532 -55.01 -23.61 38.82
N SER A 533 -55.92 -24.57 38.94
CA SER A 533 -56.15 -25.32 40.20
C SER A 533 -56.11 -26.84 39.98
N THR A 534 -55.09 -27.49 40.52
CA THR A 534 -54.87 -28.95 40.40
C THR A 534 -55.77 -29.81 41.29
N THR A 535 -56.69 -29.21 42.05
CA THR A 535 -57.53 -29.89 43.04
C THR A 535 -59.04 -29.77 42.80
N ALA A 536 -59.46 -29.34 41.60
CA ALA A 536 -60.88 -29.29 41.22
C ALA A 536 -61.18 -30.26 40.06
N GLU A 537 -62.41 -30.78 40.01
CA GLU A 537 -62.89 -31.67 38.94
C GLU A 537 -62.67 -31.05 37.54
N PRO A 538 -62.28 -31.84 36.53
CA PRO A 538 -61.96 -31.30 35.19
C PRO A 538 -63.19 -30.64 34.56
N ILE A 539 -63.05 -29.38 34.17
CA ILE A 539 -64.12 -28.63 33.50
C ILE A 539 -64.10 -29.00 32.02
N LEU A 540 -64.95 -29.96 31.62
CA LEU A 540 -65.05 -30.46 30.25
C LEU A 540 -65.74 -29.47 29.27
N THR A 541 -66.36 -28.42 29.80
CA THR A 541 -67.09 -27.42 29.01
C THR A 541 -66.24 -26.16 28.83
N PRO A 542 -65.92 -25.73 27.60
CA PRO A 542 -65.14 -24.52 27.35
C PRO A 542 -65.79 -23.29 27.99
N TRP A 543 -64.99 -22.45 28.65
CA TRP A 543 -65.45 -21.25 29.37
C TRP A 543 -66.40 -20.32 28.58
N PRO A 544 -66.16 -20.04 27.27
CA PRO A 544 -67.09 -19.24 26.47
C PRO A 544 -68.45 -19.90 26.30
N LEU A 545 -68.49 -21.22 26.26
CA LEU A 545 -69.71 -22.02 26.10
C LEU A 545 -70.45 -22.14 27.42
N MET A 546 -69.73 -22.23 28.55
CA MET A 546 -70.33 -22.13 29.88
C MET A 546 -70.96 -20.75 30.10
N ARG A 547 -70.27 -19.67 29.72
CA ARG A 547 -70.83 -18.31 29.76
C ARG A 547 -72.03 -18.17 28.82
N ALA A 548 -71.96 -18.71 27.60
CA ALA A 548 -73.08 -18.67 26.66
C ALA A 548 -74.28 -19.50 27.14
N LEU A 549 -74.05 -20.62 27.84
CA LEU A 549 -75.11 -21.42 28.47
C LEU A 549 -75.71 -20.67 29.65
N ASP A 550 -74.93 -20.03 30.52
CA ASP A 550 -75.43 -19.17 31.59
C ASP A 550 -76.23 -17.98 31.03
N ASP A 551 -75.73 -17.33 29.98
CA ASP A 551 -76.43 -16.24 29.29
C ASP A 551 -77.74 -16.72 28.66
N MET A 552 -77.74 -17.92 28.08
CA MET A 552 -78.95 -18.56 27.54
C MET A 552 -79.93 -18.98 28.64
N GLU A 553 -79.44 -19.46 29.79
CA GLU A 553 -80.27 -19.83 30.93
C GLU A 553 -80.92 -18.58 31.56
N ASN A 554 -80.17 -17.48 31.67
CA ASN A 554 -80.68 -16.17 32.05
C ASN A 554 -81.71 -15.64 31.03
N ALA A 555 -81.45 -15.78 29.73
CA ALA A 555 -82.39 -15.41 28.68
C ALA A 555 -83.67 -16.27 28.73
N ASN A 556 -83.55 -17.57 28.98
CA ASN A 556 -84.69 -18.47 29.15
C ASN A 556 -85.52 -18.08 30.38
N ALA A 557 -84.90 -17.78 31.51
CA ALA A 557 -85.60 -17.29 32.69
C ALA A 557 -86.36 -15.98 32.39
N GLN A 558 -85.76 -15.07 31.59
CA GLN A 558 -86.40 -13.82 31.21
C GLN A 558 -87.55 -14.01 30.20
N VAL A 559 -87.43 -14.98 29.29
CA VAL A 559 -88.53 -15.40 28.41
C VAL A 559 -89.66 -16.02 29.23
N GLU A 560 -89.36 -16.86 30.21
CA GLU A 560 -90.36 -17.47 31.09
C GLU A 560 -91.18 -16.42 31.83
N VAL A 561 -90.52 -15.40 32.42
CA VAL A 561 -91.17 -14.24 33.03
C VAL A 561 -92.04 -13.48 32.02
N SER A 562 -91.52 -13.24 30.81
CA SER A 562 -92.27 -12.52 29.77
C SER A 562 -93.51 -13.30 29.30
N VAL A 563 -93.42 -14.63 29.23
CA VAL A 563 -94.54 -15.51 28.89
C VAL A 563 -95.59 -15.51 30.00
N GLU A 564 -95.19 -15.52 31.27
CA GLU A 564 -96.11 -15.33 32.40
C GLU A 564 -96.85 -13.99 32.33
N GLU A 565 -96.16 -12.89 31.98
CA GLU A 565 -96.81 -11.59 31.82
C GLU A 565 -97.84 -11.59 30.67
N VAL A 566 -97.50 -12.17 29.51
CA VAL A 566 -98.40 -12.27 28.36
C VAL A 566 -99.60 -13.15 28.66
N THR A 567 -99.42 -14.28 29.35
CA THR A 567 -100.52 -15.16 29.74
C THR A 567 -101.43 -14.51 30.78
N LYS A 568 -100.88 -13.74 31.73
CA LYS A 568 -101.64 -12.91 32.67
C LYS A 568 -102.45 -11.82 31.96
N ALA A 569 -101.86 -11.13 30.98
CA ALA A 569 -102.58 -10.15 30.17
C ALA A 569 -103.71 -10.79 29.33
N ARG A 570 -103.46 -11.98 28.76
CA ARG A 570 -104.48 -12.74 28.01
C ARG A 570 -105.65 -13.15 28.90
N THR A 571 -105.39 -13.69 30.10
CA THR A 571 -106.44 -14.10 31.03
C THR A 571 -107.25 -12.90 31.54
N GLN A 572 -106.62 -11.75 31.77
CA GLN A 572 -107.34 -10.50 32.08
C GLN A 572 -108.24 -10.05 30.93
N LYS A 573 -107.76 -10.08 29.68
CA LYS A 573 -108.60 -9.73 28.51
C LYS A 573 -109.78 -10.67 28.33
N ILE A 574 -109.61 -11.97 28.56
CA ILE A 574 -110.72 -12.94 28.51
C ILE A 574 -111.78 -12.60 29.56
N LYS A 575 -111.38 -12.32 30.82
CA LYS A 575 -112.32 -11.90 31.87
C LYS A 575 -113.08 -10.62 31.52
N ILE A 576 -112.42 -9.64 30.89
CA ILE A 576 -113.09 -8.42 30.42
C ILE A 576 -114.13 -8.74 29.35
N PHE A 577 -113.84 -9.68 28.45
CA PHE A 577 -114.75 -10.05 27.37
C PHE A 577 -116.01 -10.76 27.90
N GLU A 578 -115.85 -11.67 28.86
CA GLU A 578 -116.96 -12.36 29.53
C GLU A 578 -117.87 -11.38 30.30
N ASN A 579 -117.28 -10.43 31.02
CA ASN A 579 -118.05 -9.41 31.75
C ASN A 579 -118.86 -8.51 30.80
N ARG A 580 -118.27 -8.12 29.66
CA ARG A 580 -118.94 -7.27 28.66
C ARG A 580 -120.16 -7.96 28.04
N ALA A 581 -120.11 -9.28 27.84
CA ALA A 581 -121.24 -10.05 27.35
C ALA A 581 -122.42 -10.05 28.35
N HIS A 582 -122.13 -10.13 29.65
CA HIS A 582 -123.15 -10.05 30.69
C HIS A 582 -123.78 -8.65 30.85
N GLU A 583 -123.00 -7.58 30.70
CA GLU A 583 -123.51 -6.20 30.78
C GLU A 583 -124.49 -5.87 29.66
N VAL A 584 -124.15 -6.21 28.42
CA VAL A 584 -125.02 -5.99 27.24
C VAL A 584 -126.35 -6.75 27.37
N GLY A 585 -126.32 -7.94 27.97
CA GLY A 585 -127.54 -8.70 28.28
C GLY A 585 -128.45 -7.98 29.27
N ARG A 586 -127.88 -7.37 30.32
CA ARG A 586 -128.65 -6.62 31.33
C ARG A 586 -129.25 -5.33 30.77
N GLU A 587 -128.52 -4.58 29.94
CA GLU A 587 -129.06 -3.37 29.32
C GLU A 587 -130.31 -3.65 28.48
N ARG A 588 -130.29 -4.73 27.68
CA ARG A 588 -131.45 -5.15 26.89
C ARG A 588 -132.63 -5.55 27.77
N GLN A 589 -132.37 -6.26 28.87
CA GLN A 589 -133.40 -6.66 29.82
C GLN A 589 -134.09 -5.45 30.46
N ILE A 590 -133.30 -4.45 30.87
CA ILE A 590 -133.81 -3.20 31.47
C ILE A 590 -134.71 -2.46 30.48
N PHE A 591 -134.31 -2.39 29.21
CA PHE A 591 -135.10 -1.72 28.19
C PHE A 591 -136.47 -2.40 27.98
N VAL A 592 -136.51 -3.73 27.92
CA VAL A 592 -137.77 -4.49 27.76
C VAL A 592 -138.67 -4.33 28.99
N ASP A 593 -138.09 -4.46 30.20
CA ASP A 593 -138.85 -4.38 31.44
C ASP A 593 -139.45 -2.97 31.65
N PHE A 594 -138.79 -1.90 31.17
CA PHE A 594 -139.31 -0.52 31.25
C PHE A 594 -140.65 -0.34 30.53
N PHE A 595 -140.82 -0.94 29.34
CA PHE A 595 -142.05 -0.78 28.55
C PHE A 595 -143.12 -1.82 28.87
N CYS A 596 -142.73 -3.08 29.10
CA CYS A 596 -143.68 -4.18 29.18
C CYS A 596 -144.11 -4.53 30.62
N ASN A 597 -143.32 -4.21 31.66
CA ASN A 597 -143.66 -4.52 33.06
C ASN A 597 -142.92 -3.59 34.05
N PRO A 598 -143.41 -2.35 34.26
CA PRO A 598 -142.69 -1.34 35.05
C PRO A 598 -142.48 -1.73 36.52
N GLU A 599 -143.36 -2.56 37.10
CA GLU A 599 -143.22 -3.02 38.48
C GLU A 599 -142.02 -3.98 38.67
N ARG A 600 -141.64 -4.74 37.65
CA ARG A 600 -140.48 -5.63 37.73
C ARG A 600 -139.18 -4.84 37.73
N LEU A 601 -139.09 -3.78 36.92
CA LEU A 601 -137.94 -2.90 36.88
C LEU A 601 -137.76 -2.11 38.20
N LYS A 602 -138.85 -1.60 38.78
CA LYS A 602 -138.81 -0.93 40.09
C LYS A 602 -138.25 -1.84 41.18
N ASN A 603 -138.65 -3.11 41.19
CA ASN A 603 -138.13 -4.07 42.16
C ASN A 603 -136.65 -4.39 41.93
N GLN A 604 -136.21 -4.57 40.67
CA GLN A 604 -134.79 -4.77 40.36
C GLN A 604 -133.92 -3.56 40.72
N VAL A 605 -134.38 -2.33 40.47
CA VAL A 605 -133.66 -1.11 40.86
C VAL A 605 -133.60 -0.98 42.38
N ARG A 606 -134.67 -1.33 43.10
CA ARG A 606 -134.69 -1.32 44.56
C ARG A 606 -133.73 -2.36 45.14
N GLU A 607 -133.68 -3.55 44.55
CA GLU A 607 -132.75 -4.61 44.91
C GLU A 607 -131.29 -4.23 44.61
N LEU A 608 -131.01 -3.60 43.45
CA LEU A 608 -129.70 -3.03 43.13
C LEU A 608 -129.30 -1.92 44.10
N THR A 609 -130.22 -1.02 44.44
CA THR A 609 -129.97 0.05 45.41
C THR A 609 -129.67 -0.54 46.79
N SER A 610 -130.32 -1.63 47.18
CA SER A 610 -130.03 -2.33 48.43
C SER A 610 -128.67 -3.04 48.40
N ARG A 611 -128.28 -3.65 47.27
CA ARG A 611 -126.95 -4.28 47.12
C ARG A 611 -125.83 -3.25 47.06
N VAL A 612 -126.05 -2.07 46.47
CA VAL A 612 -125.08 -0.96 46.49
C VAL A 612 -124.97 -0.36 47.89
N LYS A 613 -126.08 -0.20 48.62
CA LYS A 613 -126.02 0.21 50.03
C LYS A 613 -125.31 -0.83 50.91
N ALA A 614 -125.51 -2.12 50.68
CA ALA A 614 -124.82 -3.20 51.40
C ALA A 614 -123.34 -3.39 51.00
N LEU A 615 -122.85 -2.67 49.99
CA LEU A 615 -121.43 -2.58 49.64
C LEU A 615 -120.80 -1.25 50.12
N GLN A 616 -121.60 -0.35 50.70
CA GLN A 616 -121.17 0.94 51.26
C GLN A 616 -121.09 0.94 52.80
N ASP A 617 -121.52 -0.15 53.46
CA ASP A 617 -121.09 -0.57 54.79
C ASP A 617 -120.06 -1.70 54.63
#